data_AF-A0A7S3CSC3-F1
#
_entry.id   AF-A0A7S3CSC3-F1
#
_cell.length_a   1.000
_cell.length_b   1.000
_cell.length_c   1.000
_cell.angle_alpha   90.00
_cell.angle_beta   90.00
_cell.angle_gamma   90.00
#
_symmetry.space_group_name_H-M   'P 1'
#
loop_
_entity.id
_entity.type
_entity.pdbx_description
1 polymer ?
#
loop_
_entity_poly.entity_id
_entity_poly.type
_entity_poly.pdbx_seq_one_letter_code
_entity_poly.pdbx_strand_id
1 'polypeptide(L)'
;GTTRNEDYLNSILPPREYTEGGQLWVRYVSPTPATRVDVINLQDDLDKKLQSRQARETGICAFREELYSQCFDELIRQITINCAERGFLLVRVRDEIKMTIQA
;
A
#
# COMPACT_ATOMS: atom_id res chain seq x y z
N GLY A 1 -1.76 2.66 -24.84
CA GLY A 1 -1.92 3.86 -24.00
C GLY A 1 -2.42 3.40 -22.66
N THR A 2 -1.78 3.81 -21.58
CA THR A 2 -2.24 3.51 -20.21
C THR A 2 -3.62 4.12 -20.00
N THR A 3 -4.46 3.45 -19.22
CA THR A 3 -5.78 3.97 -18.86
C THR A 3 -5.62 5.10 -17.83
N ARG A 4 -6.54 6.06 -17.80
CA ARG A 4 -6.50 7.20 -16.85
C ARG A 4 -6.36 6.77 -15.37
N ASN A 5 -6.91 5.61 -15.01
CA ASN A 5 -6.77 5.04 -13.67
C ASN A 5 -5.35 4.55 -13.38
N GLU A 6 -4.67 3.97 -14.36
CA GLU A 6 -3.26 3.56 -14.22
C GLU A 6 -2.36 4.78 -14.03
N ASP A 7 -2.64 5.89 -14.73
CA ASP A 7 -1.86 7.13 -14.56
C ASP A 7 -2.01 7.70 -13.13
N TYR A 8 -3.23 7.70 -12.59
CA TYR A 8 -3.46 8.10 -11.18
C TYR A 8 -2.75 7.16 -10.21
N LEU A 9 -2.90 5.85 -10.38
CA LEU A 9 -2.27 4.86 -9.51
C LEU A 9 -0.76 4.97 -9.52
N ASN A 10 -0.14 5.09 -10.69
CA ASN A 10 1.31 5.21 -10.83
C ASN A 10 1.83 6.55 -10.30
N SER A 11 1.01 7.60 -10.25
CA SER A 11 1.39 8.88 -9.63
C SER A 11 1.39 8.83 -8.10
N ILE A 12 0.50 8.02 -7.51
CA ILE A 12 0.27 7.90 -6.07
C ILE A 12 1.17 6.82 -5.44
N LEU A 13 1.32 5.70 -6.15
CA LEU A 13 2.10 4.54 -5.78
C LEU A 13 3.05 4.25 -6.96
N PRO A 14 4.24 4.85 -6.98
CA PRO A 14 5.13 4.75 -8.12
C PRO A 14 5.57 3.30 -8.37
N PRO A 15 5.76 2.92 -9.65
CA PRO A 15 6.29 1.61 -9.99
C PRO A 15 7.62 1.34 -9.29
N ARG A 16 7.83 0.10 -8.87
CA ARG A 16 9.08 -0.33 -8.21
C ARG A 16 9.97 -1.05 -9.19
N GLU A 17 11.23 -0.69 -9.20
CA GLU A 17 12.26 -1.32 -10.02
C GLU A 17 13.14 -2.24 -9.17
N TYR A 18 13.50 -3.40 -9.70
CA TYR A 18 14.44 -4.31 -9.06
C TYR A 18 15.22 -5.09 -10.11
N THR A 19 16.45 -5.47 -9.78
CA THR A 19 17.30 -6.30 -10.66
C THR A 19 17.31 -7.73 -10.13
N GLU A 20 16.99 -8.68 -11.00
CA GLU A 20 17.02 -10.11 -10.69
C GLU A 20 17.64 -10.87 -11.87
N GLY A 21 18.69 -11.65 -11.61
CA GLY A 21 19.38 -12.41 -12.67
C GLY A 21 20.06 -11.55 -13.75
N GLY A 22 20.42 -10.30 -13.44
CA GLY A 22 20.99 -9.36 -14.42
C GLY A 22 19.95 -8.68 -15.33
N GLN A 23 18.67 -8.93 -15.11
CA GLN A 23 17.56 -8.28 -15.82
C GLN A 23 16.87 -7.24 -14.92
N LEU A 24 16.55 -6.08 -15.49
CA LEU A 24 15.76 -5.04 -14.83
C LEU A 24 14.27 -5.38 -14.95
N TRP A 25 13.59 -5.44 -13.81
CA TRP A 25 12.15 -5.66 -13.70
C TRP A 25 11.47 -4.42 -13.16
N VAL A 26 10.35 -4.05 -13.78
CA VAL A 26 9.48 -2.95 -13.32
C VAL A 26 8.14 -3.54 -12.89
N ARG A 27 7.75 -3.29 -11.64
CA ARG A 27 6.47 -3.70 -11.07
C ARG A 27 5.52 -2.51 -10.99
N TYR A 28 4.43 -2.59 -11.75
CA TYR A 28 3.34 -1.62 -11.72
C TYR A 28 2.28 -1.97 -10.68
N VAL A 29 1.48 -0.97 -10.32
CA VAL A 29 0.33 -1.15 -9.42
C VAL A 29 -0.83 -1.76 -10.19
N SER A 30 -1.51 -2.74 -9.59
CA SER A 30 -2.68 -3.36 -10.21
C SER A 30 -3.85 -2.37 -10.28
N PRO A 31 -4.43 -2.12 -11.47
CA PRO A 31 -5.63 -1.30 -11.63
C PRO A 31 -6.93 -2.06 -11.35
N THR A 32 -6.86 -3.35 -11.01
CA THR A 32 -8.04 -4.19 -10.78
C THR A 32 -8.78 -3.75 -9.50
N PRO A 33 -10.08 -3.43 -9.59
CA PRO A 33 -10.90 -3.12 -8.42
C PRO A 33 -10.96 -4.30 -7.44
N ALA A 34 -10.96 -4.01 -6.13
CA ALA A 34 -11.12 -5.02 -5.11
C ALA A 34 -12.60 -5.37 -4.90
N THR A 35 -12.87 -6.65 -4.68
CA THR A 35 -14.15 -7.15 -4.22
C THR A 35 -14.23 -7.14 -2.70
N ARG A 36 -15.43 -7.36 -2.14
CA ARG A 36 -15.60 -7.56 -0.69
C ARG A 36 -14.76 -8.73 -0.16
N VAL A 37 -14.61 -9.80 -0.95
CA VAL A 37 -13.81 -10.97 -0.56
C VAL A 37 -12.33 -10.61 -0.50
N ASP A 38 -11.82 -9.81 -1.43
CA ASP A 38 -10.43 -9.35 -1.41
C ASP A 38 -10.11 -8.52 -0.16
N VAL A 39 -11.06 -7.67 0.30
CA VAL A 39 -10.91 -6.88 1.52
C VAL A 39 -10.87 -7.77 2.77
N ILE A 40 -11.70 -8.82 2.82
CA ILE A 40 -11.68 -9.79 3.92
C ILE A 40 -10.34 -10.55 3.94
N ASN A 41 -9.88 -11.02 2.77
CA ASN A 41 -8.61 -11.71 2.66
C ASN A 41 -7.43 -10.81 3.07
N LEU A 42 -7.47 -9.52 2.71
CA LEU A 42 -6.47 -8.54 3.12
C LEU A 42 -6.39 -8.41 4.65
N GLN A 43 -7.54 -8.37 5.33
CA GLN A 43 -7.60 -8.35 6.79
C GLN A 43 -7.01 -9.63 7.39
N ASP A 44 -7.47 -10.80 6.93
CA ASP A 44 -7.00 -12.09 7.42
C ASP A 44 -5.48 -12.25 7.24
N ASP A 45 -4.94 -11.80 6.11
CA ASP A 45 -3.52 -11.88 5.81
C ASP A 45 -2.69 -10.89 6.66
N LEU A 46 -3.23 -9.72 6.96
CA LEU A 46 -2.61 -8.79 7.90
C LEU A 46 -2.53 -9.40 9.30
N ASP A 47 -3.62 -9.98 9.78
CA ASP A 47 -3.69 -10.59 11.11
C ASP A 47 -2.72 -11.78 11.23
N LYS A 48 -2.68 -12.65 10.21
CA LYS A 48 -1.70 -13.75 10.13
C LYS A 48 -0.25 -13.24 10.13
N LYS A 49 0.03 -12.15 9.41
CA LYS A 49 1.38 -11.55 9.38
C LYS A 49 1.77 -10.92 10.71
N LEU A 50 0.84 -10.23 11.38
CA LEU A 50 1.07 -9.67 12.72
C LEU A 50 1.39 -10.78 13.73
N GLN A 51 0.63 -11.88 13.70
CA GLN A 51 0.87 -13.04 14.57
C GLN A 51 2.19 -13.75 14.26
N SER A 52 2.45 -14.08 12.99
CA SER A 52 3.67 -14.80 12.60
C SER A 52 4.96 -14.00 12.83
N ARG A 53 4.89 -12.67 12.74
CA ARG A 53 6.01 -11.76 13.07
C ARG A 53 6.08 -11.42 14.56
N GLN A 54 5.17 -11.95 15.38
CA GLN A 54 5.06 -11.64 16.82
C GLN A 54 5.03 -10.14 17.10
N ALA A 55 4.26 -9.40 16.29
CA ALA A 55 4.11 -7.97 16.45
C ALA A 55 3.47 -7.64 17.81
N ARG A 56 4.00 -6.62 18.50
CA ARG A 56 3.48 -6.21 19.82
C ARG A 56 2.15 -5.48 19.65
N GLU A 57 1.19 -5.80 20.52
CA GLU A 57 -0.12 -5.13 20.56
C GLU A 57 -0.07 -3.73 21.19
N THR A 58 0.96 -3.43 21.98
CA THR A 58 1.13 -2.13 22.65
C THR A 58 2.56 -1.64 22.53
N GLY A 59 2.74 -0.32 22.69
CA GLY A 59 4.04 0.34 22.54
C GLY A 59 4.57 0.36 21.09
N ILE A 60 5.83 0.72 20.94
CA ILE A 60 6.48 0.82 19.62
C ILE A 60 6.84 -0.59 19.12
N CYS A 61 6.46 -0.89 17.88
CA CYS A 61 6.75 -2.16 17.22
C CYS A 61 6.99 -1.94 15.72
N ALA A 62 8.22 -2.19 15.27
CA ALA A 62 8.60 -2.01 13.87
C ALA A 62 7.83 -2.92 12.91
N PHE A 63 7.62 -4.20 13.26
CA PHE A 63 6.84 -5.11 12.41
C PHE A 63 5.40 -4.66 12.23
N ARG A 64 4.79 -4.12 13.29
CA ARG A 64 3.43 -3.59 13.23
C ARG A 64 3.35 -2.34 12.37
N GLU A 65 4.29 -1.41 12.57
CA GLU A 65 4.39 -0.19 11.77
C GLU A 65 4.55 -0.52 10.29
N GLU A 66 5.48 -1.44 9.95
CA GLU A 66 5.71 -1.88 8.58
C GLU A 66 4.46 -2.53 7.95
N LEU A 67 3.83 -3.47 8.66
CA LEU A 67 2.66 -4.19 8.17
C LEU A 67 1.45 -3.27 7.98
N TYR A 68 1.22 -2.33 8.90
CA TYR A 68 0.17 -1.33 8.71
C TYR A 68 0.50 -0.34 7.59
N SER A 69 1.77 0.03 7.40
CA SER A 69 2.20 0.86 6.27
C SER A 69 1.86 0.18 4.93
N GLN A 70 2.18 -1.11 4.81
CA GLN A 70 1.84 -1.90 3.62
C GLN A 70 0.32 -2.04 3.41
N CYS A 71 -0.44 -2.29 4.48
CA CYS A 71 -1.90 -2.35 4.41
C CYS A 71 -2.50 -1.00 3.99
N PHE A 72 -1.97 0.10 4.51
CA PHE A 72 -2.46 1.43 4.18
C PHE A 72 -2.19 1.81 2.72
N ASP A 73 -1.03 1.43 2.17
CA ASP A 73 -0.76 1.58 0.74
C ASP A 73 -1.76 0.78 -0.13
N GLU A 74 -2.15 -0.42 0.29
CA GLU A 74 -3.19 -1.20 -0.41
C GLU A 74 -4.58 -0.56 -0.30
N LEU A 75 -4.94 0.02 0.85
CA LEU A 75 -6.17 0.80 0.99
C LEU A 75 -6.15 2.04 0.08
N ILE A 76 -5.02 2.74 -0.01
CA ILE A 76 -4.83 3.86 -0.95
C ILE A 76 -5.05 3.38 -2.38
N ARG A 77 -4.49 2.24 -2.79
CA ARG A 77 -4.71 1.66 -4.12
C ARG A 77 -6.20 1.43 -4.39
N GLN A 78 -6.89 0.72 -3.50
CA GLN A 78 -8.31 0.39 -3.66
C GLN A 78 -9.19 1.64 -3.70
N ILE A 79 -8.92 2.61 -2.83
CA ILE A 79 -9.68 3.86 -2.77
C ILE A 79 -9.41 4.72 -4.01
N THR A 80 -8.17 4.76 -4.51
CA THR A 80 -7.82 5.49 -5.74
C THR A 80 -8.58 4.94 -6.95
N ILE A 81 -8.71 3.61 -7.05
CA ILE A 81 -9.49 2.96 -8.12
C ILE A 81 -10.96 3.37 -8.06
N ASN A 82 -11.52 3.50 -6.85
CA ASN A 82 -12.91 3.92 -6.66
C ASN A 82 -13.11 5.43 -6.87
N CYS A 83 -12.18 6.25 -6.40
CA CYS A 83 -12.18 7.71 -6.49
C CYS A 83 -10.76 8.24 -6.26
N ALA A 84 -10.13 8.71 -7.34
CA ALA A 84 -8.73 9.13 -7.33
C ALA A 84 -8.47 10.27 -6.34
N GLU A 85 -9.39 11.22 -6.23
CA GLU A 85 -9.28 12.39 -5.34
C GLU A 85 -9.17 11.98 -3.87
N ARG A 86 -9.93 10.97 -3.46
CA ARG A 86 -9.84 10.40 -2.11
C ARG A 86 -8.51 9.67 -1.90
N GLY A 87 -8.03 8.96 -2.94
CA GLY A 87 -6.71 8.36 -2.95
C GLY A 87 -5.60 9.39 -2.74
N PHE A 88 -5.62 10.49 -3.49
CA PHE A 88 -4.68 11.61 -3.36
C PHE A 88 -4.70 12.22 -1.96
N LEU A 89 -5.88 12.41 -1.36
CA LEU A 89 -5.99 12.94 -0.01
C LEU A 89 -5.31 12.01 1.01
N LEU A 90 -5.54 10.69 0.90
CA LEU A 90 -4.94 9.71 1.81
C LEU A 90 -3.41 9.64 1.67
N VAL A 91 -2.88 9.79 0.46
CA VAL A 91 -1.43 9.92 0.24
C VAL A 91 -0.86 11.12 0.98
N ARG A 92 -1.52 12.29 0.90
CA ARG A 92 -1.06 13.49 1.60
C ARG A 92 -1.05 13.31 3.10
N VAL A 93 -2.08 12.68 3.66
CA VAL A 93 -2.14 12.34 5.09
C VAL A 93 -1.03 11.36 5.46
N ARG A 94 -0.80 10.31 4.66
CA ARG A 94 0.28 9.33 4.87
C ARG A 94 1.65 10.02 4.92
N ASP A 95 1.92 10.89 3.95
CA ASP A 95 3.23 11.52 3.79
C ASP A 95 3.48 12.55 4.90
N GLU A 96 2.45 13.31 5.31
CA GLU A 96 2.51 14.23 6.46
C GLU A 96 2.86 13.49 7.77
N ILE A 97 2.21 12.34 8.02
CA ILE A 97 2.48 11.51 9.20
C ILE A 97 3.92 10.98 9.16
N LYS A 98 4.38 10.49 8.00
CA LYS A 98 5.75 10.00 7.83
C LYS A 98 6.78 11.10 8.09
N MET A 99 6.56 12.31 7.60
CA MET A 99 7.42 13.47 7.88
C MET A 99 7.43 13.81 9.37
N THR A 100 6.27 13.77 10.03
CA THR A 100 6.15 14.09 11.47
C THR A 100 6.87 13.07 12.35
N ILE A 101 6.82 11.77 12.00
CA ILE A 101 7.47 10.70 12.78
C ILE A 101 8.98 10.67 12.56
N GLN A 102 9.46 11.12 11.39
CA GLN A 102 10.89 11.17 11.06
C GLN A 102 11.61 12.42 11.59
N ALA A 103 10.87 13.40 12.10
CA ALA A 103 11.39 14.63 12.71
C ALA A 103 11.80 14.40 14.18
#